data_AF-A0A9E4S5J9-F1
#
_entry.id   AF-A0A9E4S5J9-F1
#
_cell.length_a   1.000
_cell.length_b   1.000
_cell.length_c   1.000
_cell.angle_alpha   90.00
_cell.angle_beta   90.00
_cell.angle_gamma   90.00
#
_symmetry.space_group_name_H-M   'P 1'
#
loop_
_entity.id
_entity.type
_entity.pdbx_description
1 polymer ?
#
loop_
_entity_poly.entity_id
_entity_poly.type
_entity_poly.pdbx_seq_one_letter_code
_entity_poly.pdbx_strand_id
1 'polypeptide(L)' 'VPIEDEKDLRHGQAARIDDEEALRRVGPLSDALQVRGYAEDGSLIGILRYDAATELWHAHKIFTTN' A
#
# COMPACT_ATOMS: atom_id res chain seq x y z
N VAL A 1 -0.01 -6.60 -0.61
CA VAL A 1 -1.40 -6.13 -0.57
C VAL A 1 -1.78 -5.65 -1.97
N PRO A 2 -2.89 -6.12 -2.55
CA PRO A 2 -3.41 -5.54 -3.78
C PRO A 2 -3.90 -4.12 -3.52
N ILE A 3 -3.83 -3.25 -4.52
CA ILE A 3 -4.23 -1.85 -4.41
C ILE A 3 -5.17 -1.52 -5.56
N GLU A 4 -6.39 -1.11 -5.23
CA GLU A 4 -7.39 -0.64 -6.21
C GLU A 4 -7.03 0.77 -6.71
N ASP A 5 -6.58 1.67 -5.82
CA ASP A 5 -6.15 3.03 -6.15
C ASP A 5 -4.62 3.16 -6.32
N GLU A 6 -3.99 2.30 -7.14
CA GLU A 6 -2.54 2.37 -7.35
C GLU A 6 -2.07 3.70 -7.94
N LYS A 7 -2.94 4.34 -8.72
CA LYS A 7 -2.68 5.63 -9.36
C LYS A 7 -2.43 6.70 -8.30
N ASP A 8 -3.20 6.74 -7.23
CA ASP A 8 -3.05 7.75 -6.17
C ASP A 8 -1.70 7.63 -5.48
N LEU A 9 -1.29 6.40 -5.16
CA LEU A 9 0.02 6.12 -4.55
C LEU A 9 1.20 6.50 -5.47
N ARG A 10 1.07 6.27 -6.78
CA ARG A 10 2.08 6.69 -7.77
C ARG A 10 2.21 8.21 -7.84
N HIS A 11 1.15 8.97 -7.52
CA HIS A 11 1.17 10.43 -7.47
C HIS A 11 1.43 10.99 -6.06
N GLY A 12 1.80 10.12 -5.10
CA GLY A 12 2.12 10.51 -3.72
C GLY A 12 0.90 10.79 -2.84
N GLN A 13 -0.31 10.45 -3.29
CA GLN A 13 -1.51 10.50 -2.45
C GLN A 13 -1.60 9.22 -1.61
N ALA A 14 -2.16 9.36 -0.42
CA ALA A 14 -2.43 8.23 0.45
C ALA A 14 -3.66 7.47 -0.07
N ALA A 15 -3.64 6.15 0.03
CA ALA A 15 -4.74 5.30 -0.41
C ALA A 15 -5.27 4.46 0.74
N ARG A 16 -6.57 4.15 0.68
CA ARG A 16 -7.17 3.14 1.52
C ARG A 16 -6.94 1.76 0.88
N ILE A 17 -6.76 0.75 1.72
CA ILE A 17 -6.72 -0.64 1.27
C ILE A 17 -7.86 -1.33 2.01
N ASP A 18 -8.91 -1.68 1.29
CA ASP A 18 -10.12 -2.27 1.87
C ASP A 18 -10.11 -3.81 1.85
N ASP A 19 -9.04 -4.42 1.35
CA ASP A 19 -8.85 -5.88 1.38
C ASP A 19 -8.51 -6.38 2.80
N GLU A 20 -9.54 -6.67 3.58
CA GLU A 20 -9.42 -7.19 4.94
C GLU A 20 -8.61 -8.50 5.04
N GLU A 21 -8.69 -9.38 4.04
CA GLU A 21 -7.92 -10.62 4.05
C GLU A 21 -6.43 -10.35 3.89
N ALA A 22 -6.06 -9.46 2.98
CA ALA A 22 -4.69 -9.02 2.80
C ALA A 22 -4.18 -8.31 4.06
N LEU A 23 -5.01 -7.48 4.70
CA LEU A 23 -4.66 -6.79 5.95
C LEU A 23 -4.49 -7.75 7.14
N ARG A 24 -5.30 -8.81 7.24
CA ARG A 24 -5.13 -9.83 8.30
C ARG A 24 -3.81 -10.61 8.14
N ARG A 25 -3.33 -10.79 6.91
CA ARG A 25 -2.07 -11.50 6.63
C ARG A 25 -0.82 -10.69 6.97
N VAL A 26 -0.88 -9.36 6.96
CA VAL A 26 0.28 -8.51 7.28
C VAL A 26 0.52 -8.37 8.79
N GLY A 27 -0.45 -8.77 9.61
CA GLY A 27 -0.35 -8.72 11.06
C GLY A 27 -0.79 -7.36 11.63
N PRO A 28 -0.39 -7.02 12.87
CA PRO A 28 -0.85 -5.81 13.53
C PRO A 28 -0.39 -4.55 12.77
N LEU A 29 -1.36 -3.70 12.45
CA LEU A 29 -1.10 -2.42 11.79
C LEU A 29 -0.45 -1.45 12.76
N SER A 30 0.67 -0.86 12.35
CA SER A 30 1.41 0.13 13.13
C SER A 30 2.15 1.08 12.21
N ASP A 31 2.55 2.24 12.73
CA ASP A 31 3.20 3.29 11.93
C ASP A 31 4.56 2.87 11.33
N ALA A 32 5.16 1.82 11.90
CA ALA A 32 6.39 1.21 11.39
C ALA A 32 6.14 0.09 10.37
N LEU A 33 4.88 -0.32 10.17
CA LEU A 33 4.54 -1.42 9.27
C LEU A 33 4.77 -1.00 7.82
N GLN A 34 5.62 -1.77 7.14
CA GLN A 34 5.85 -1.66 5.72
C GLN A 34 5.43 -2.92 5.00
N VAL A 35 4.73 -2.76 3.88
CA VAL A 35 4.24 -3.87 3.06
C VAL A 35 4.57 -3.65 1.60
N ARG A 36 4.60 -4.74 0.84
CA ARG A 36 4.69 -4.67 -0.63
C ARG A 36 3.29 -4.42 -1.20
N GLY A 37 3.19 -3.36 -2.02
CA GLY A 37 2.01 -3.00 -2.78
C GLY A 37 2.06 -3.58 -4.19
N TYR A 38 0.99 -4.22 -4.63
CA TYR A 38 0.89 -4.86 -5.95
C TYR A 38 -0.31 -4.32 -6.71
N ALA A 39 -0.16 -4.14 -8.02
CA ALA A 39 -1.23 -3.76 -8.93
C ALA A 39 -2.16 -4.95 -9.18
N GLU A 40 -3.31 -4.69 -9.82
CA GLU A 40 -4.28 -5.72 -10.18
C GLU A 40 -3.69 -6.80 -11.10
N ASP A 41 -2.74 -6.44 -11.97
CA ASP A 41 -2.03 -7.40 -12.83
C ASP A 41 -0.98 -8.23 -12.08
N GLY A 42 -0.79 -7.98 -10.78
CA GLY A 42 0.19 -8.65 -9.93
C GLY A 42 1.58 -8.02 -9.96
N SER A 43 1.80 -6.96 -10.76
CA SER A 43 3.06 -6.24 -10.78
C SER A 43 3.36 -5.55 -9.45
N LEU A 44 4.62 -5.58 -9.02
CA LEU A 44 5.07 -4.87 -7.82
C LEU A 44 5.10 -3.36 -8.10
N ILE A 45 4.27 -2.59 -7.39
CA ILE A 45 4.22 -1.14 -7.50
C ILE A 45 5.23 -0.48 -6.57
N GLY A 46 5.39 -1.00 -5.35
CA GLY A 46 6.15 -0.26 -4.34
C GLY A 46 6.16 -0.87 -2.95
N ILE A 47 6.79 -0.13 -2.05
CA ILE A 47 6.71 -0.31 -0.60
C ILE A 47 5.77 0.74 -0.04
N LEU A 48 4.77 0.28 0.71
CA LEU A 48 3.79 1.12 1.38
C LEU A 48 4.07 1.12 2.88
N ARG A 49 3.77 2.23 3.54
CA ARG A 49 3.79 2.37 4.99
C ARG A 49 2.38 2.70 5.46
N TYR A 50 1.95 2.06 6.53
CA TYR A 50 0.69 2.39 7.18
C TYR A 50 0.88 3.61 8.08
N ASP A 51 -0.03 4.58 8.01
CA ASP A 51 -0.12 5.72 8.91
C ASP A 51 -1.28 5.48 9.87
N ALA A 52 -0.97 5.32 11.17
CA ALA A 52 -1.97 4.96 12.17
C ALA A 52 -2.83 6.16 12.61
N ALA A 53 -2.40 7.40 12.32
CA ALA A 53 -3.14 8.60 12.69
C ALA A 53 -4.29 8.88 11.71
N THR A 54 -4.08 8.53 10.44
CA THR A 54 -5.05 8.72 9.36
C THR A 54 -5.71 7.41 8.91
N GLU A 55 -5.19 6.27 9.36
CA GLU A 55 -5.59 4.93 8.93
C GLU A 55 -5.43 4.69 7.42
N LEU A 56 -4.47 5.39 6.79
CA LEU A 56 -4.20 5.33 5.36
C LEU A 56 -2.83 4.72 5.06
N TRP A 57 -2.68 4.22 3.83
CA TRP A 57 -1.42 3.74 3.32
C TRP A 57 -0.74 4.80 2.47
N HIS A 58 0.53 5.05 2.77
CA HIS A 58 1.37 5.99 2.04
C HIS A 58 2.43 5.24 1.25
N ALA A 59 2.73 5.75 0.06
CA ALA A 59 3.87 5.29 -0.70
C ALA A 59 5.17 5.67 0.02
N HIS A 60 5.91 4.66 0.49
CA HIS A 60 7.27 4.86 1.02
C HIS A 60 8.31 4.82 -0.10
N LYS A 61 8.11 3.94 -1.09
CA LYS A 61 8.93 3.84 -2.30
C LYS A 61 8.08 3.31 -3.45
N ILE A 62 8.08 4.01 -4.59
CA ILE A 62 7.42 3.55 -5.82
C ILE A 62 8.47 3.05 -6.82
N PHE A 63 8.16 1.95 -7.49
CA PHE A 63 8.92 1.42 -8.61
C PHE A 63 8.19 1.80 -9.91
N THR A 64 8.90 2.50 -10.79
CA THR A 64 8.41 2.76 -12.15
C THR A 64 8.86 1.61 -13.04
N THR A 65 7.92 0.97 -13.72
CA THR A 65 8.23 0.08 -14.85
C THR A 65 8.80 0.92 -15.98
N ASN A 66 9.98 0.55 -16.45
CA ASN A 66 10.67 1.19 -17.57
C ASN A 66 10.52 0.34 -18.83
#